data_AF-A0A254NC25-F1
#
_entry.id   AF-A0A254NC25-F1
#
_cell.length_a   1.000
_cell.length_b   1.000
_cell.length_c   1.000
_cell.angle_alpha   90.00
_cell.angle_beta   90.00
_cell.angle_gamma   90.00
#
_symmetry.space_group_name_H-M   'P 1'
#
loop_
_entity.id
_entity.type
_entity.pdbx_description
1 polymer ?
#
loop_
_entity_poly.entity_id
_entity_poly.type
_entity_poly.pdbx_seq_one_letter_code
_entity_poly.pdbx_strand_id
1 'polypeptide(L)' 'MSDASRRNRDVSPHVHHWVYDAVPGQIKGYDGEGRELLAIQADPHFAQRLVAAFSKVFVPRKPVDTTSAVPTQF' A
#
# COMPACT_ATOMS: atom_id res chain seq x y z
N MET A 1 10.15 -46.20 -6.93
CA MET A 1 10.17 -44.88 -7.58
C MET A 1 8.96 -44.12 -7.10
N SER A 2 9.18 -43.17 -6.20
CA SER A 2 8.15 -42.61 -5.32
C SER A 2 7.34 -41.52 -6.01
N ASP A 3 6.02 -41.61 -5.84
CA ASP A 3 4.93 -40.71 -6.27
C ASP A 3 4.97 -39.33 -5.56
N ALA A 4 6.17 -38.81 -5.26
CA ALA A 4 6.39 -37.57 -4.52
C ALA A 4 6.50 -36.34 -5.44
N SER A 5 6.66 -36.55 -6.75
CA SER A 5 6.88 -35.45 -7.72
C SER A 5 5.60 -34.77 -8.19
N ARG A 6 4.42 -35.19 -7.73
CA ARG A 6 3.13 -34.66 -8.24
C ARG A 6 2.54 -33.48 -7.45
N ARG A 7 3.11 -33.13 -6.28
CA ARG A 7 2.55 -32.08 -5.40
C ARG A 7 3.19 -30.70 -5.51
N ASN A 8 4.04 -30.47 -6.51
CA ASN A 8 4.67 -29.14 -6.70
C ASN A 8 4.42 -28.58 -8.11
N ARG A 9 3.19 -28.76 -8.61
CA ARG A 9 2.67 -28.01 -9.75
C ARG A 9 1.95 -26.79 -9.17
N ASP A 10 2.36 -25.61 -9.61
CA ASP A 10 1.68 -24.32 -9.42
C ASP A 10 1.95 -23.53 -8.13
N VAL A 11 3.20 -23.44 -7.67
CA VAL A 11 3.62 -22.26 -6.90
C VAL A 11 4.29 -21.27 -7.84
N SER A 12 3.52 -20.75 -8.80
CA SER A 12 3.97 -19.56 -9.52
C SER A 12 4.14 -18.43 -8.50
N PRO A 13 5.26 -17.68 -8.54
CA PRO A 13 5.48 -16.59 -7.60
C PRO A 13 4.31 -15.61 -7.67
N HIS A 14 3.62 -15.42 -6.55
CA HIS A 14 2.44 -14.57 -6.46
C HIS A 14 2.77 -13.29 -5.68
N VAL A 15 2.37 -12.15 -6.23
CA VAL A 15 2.57 -10.87 -5.55
C VAL A 15 1.48 -10.71 -4.48
N HIS A 16 1.89 -10.61 -3.22
CA HIS A 16 0.99 -10.42 -2.08
C HIS A 16 0.71 -8.94 -1.81
N HIS A 17 1.68 -8.06 -2.06
CA HIS A 17 1.50 -6.62 -1.91
C HIS A 17 2.41 -5.81 -2.85
N TRP A 18 2.01 -4.55 -3.07
CA TRP A 18 2.67 -3.62 -3.97
C TRP A 18 3.11 -2.36 -3.22
N VAL A 19 4.29 -1.85 -3.56
CA VAL A 19 4.84 -0.60 -3.02
C VAL A 19 5.25 0.30 -4.18
N TYR A 20 4.88 1.58 -4.10
CA TYR A 20 5.42 2.61 -4.99
C TYR A 20 6.59 3.31 -4.32
N ASP A 21 7.75 3.26 -4.96
CA ASP A 21 8.99 3.92 -4.56
C ASP A 21 9.18 5.18 -5.40
N ALA A 22 9.05 6.36 -4.77
CA ALA A 22 9.06 7.65 -5.47
C ALA A 22 10.42 8.00 -6.09
N VAL A 23 11.51 7.43 -5.59
CA VAL A 23 12.87 7.61 -6.11
C VAL A 23 13.56 6.24 -6.09
N PRO A 24 13.59 5.50 -7.20
CA PRO A 24 13.68 6.00 -8.59
C PRO A 24 12.36 6.10 -9.38
N GLY A 25 11.18 5.91 -8.79
CA GLY A 25 9.91 5.93 -9.51
C GLY A 25 9.47 4.55 -9.99
N GLN A 26 9.43 3.58 -9.07
CA GLN A 26 9.14 2.17 -9.39
C GLN A 26 7.94 1.64 -8.63
N ILE A 27 7.19 0.75 -9.27
CA ILE A 27 6.17 -0.07 -8.62
C ILE A 27 6.79 -1.46 -8.38
N LYS A 28 6.99 -1.82 -7.11
CA LYS A 28 7.63 -3.07 -6.67
C LYS A 28 6.58 -4.02 -6.13
N GLY A 29 6.64 -5.29 -6.55
CA GLY A 29 5.78 -6.36 -6.09
C GLY A 29 6.54 -7.31 -5.17
N TYR A 30 5.97 -7.64 -4.02
CA TYR A 30 6.57 -8.50 -3.01
C TYR A 30 5.75 -9.75 -2.73
N ASP A 31 6.41 -10.84 -2.37
CA ASP A 31 5.75 -12.05 -1.87
C ASP A 31 5.30 -11.88 -0.39
N GLY A 32 4.71 -12.94 0.18
CA GLY A 32 4.27 -12.95 1.57
C GLY A 32 5.40 -12.93 2.62
N GLU A 33 6.66 -13.14 2.19
CA GLU A 33 7.85 -13.13 3.04
C GLU A 33 8.63 -11.80 2.93
N GLY A 34 8.16 -10.87 2.09
CA GLY A 34 8.79 -9.57 1.87
C GLY A 34 9.93 -9.60 0.84
N ARG A 35 10.08 -10.67 0.06
CA ARG A 35 11.04 -10.72 -1.06
C ARG A 35 10.45 -10.02 -2.28
N GLU A 36 11.26 -9.18 -2.92
CA GLU A 36 10.88 -8.55 -4.18
C GLU A 36 10.82 -9.60 -5.29
N LEU A 37 9.68 -9.67 -5.98
CA LEU A 37 9.47 -10.56 -7.12
C LEU A 37 9.65 -9.82 -8.45
N LEU A 38 9.28 -8.53 -8.49
CA LEU A 38 9.37 -7.72 -9.70
C LEU A 38 9.38 -6.22 -9.39
N ALA A 39 10.00 -5.46 -10.30
CA ALA A 39 10.01 -4.00 -10.29
C ALA A 39 9.67 -3.46 -11.68
N ILE A 40 8.66 -2.58 -11.73
CA ILE A 40 8.17 -1.95 -12.97
C ILE A 40 8.50 -0.46 -12.89
N GLN A 41 9.07 0.09 -13.95
CA GLN A 41 9.26 1.54 -14.07
C GLN A 41 7.90 2.22 -14.23
N ALA A 42 7.62 3.16 -13.34
CA ALA A 42 6.39 3.94 -13.42
C ALA A 42 6.55 5.05 -14.45
N ASP A 43 5.43 5.52 -15.02
CA ASP A 43 5.47 6.72 -15.83
C ASP A 43 5.81 7.95 -14.95
N PRO A 44 6.42 9.01 -15.53
CA PRO A 44 6.81 10.20 -14.77
C PRO A 44 5.66 10.89 -14.00
N HIS A 45 4.41 10.69 -14.43
CA HIS A 45 3.22 11.31 -13.82
C HIS A 45 2.51 10.38 -12.84
N PHE A 46 3.01 9.16 -12.60
CA PHE A 46 2.35 8.17 -11.76
C PHE A 46 2.09 8.69 -10.34
N ALA A 47 3.10 9.27 -9.69
CA ALA A 47 2.99 9.83 -8.35
C ALA A 47 1.85 10.86 -8.23
N GLN A 48 1.76 11.76 -9.21
CA GLN A 48 0.74 12.81 -9.25
C GLN A 48 -0.67 12.20 -9.36
N ARG A 49 -0.83 11.19 -10.22
CA ARG A 49 -2.10 10.47 -10.38
C ARG A 49 -2.47 9.68 -9.13
N LEU A 50 -1.49 9.07 -8.46
CA LEU A 50 -1.70 8.37 -7.19
C LEU A 50 -2.20 9.33 -6.10
N VAL A 51 -1.54 10.48 -5.91
CA VAL A 51 -1.97 11.52 -4.97
C VAL A 51 -3.37 12.03 -5.30
N ALA A 52 -3.66 12.31 -6.58
CA ALA A 52 -4.98 12.76 -7.01
C ALA A 52 -6.09 11.74 -6.73
N ALA A 53 -5.80 10.44 -6.84
CA ALA A 53 -6.76 9.37 -6.56
C ALA A 53 -7.09 9.26 -5.06
N PHE A 54 -6.08 9.37 -4.20
CA PHE A 54 -6.25 9.15 -2.75
C PHE A 54 -6.49 10.41 -1.92
N SER A 55 -6.23 11.60 -2.47
CA SER A 55 -6.53 12.88 -1.80
C SER A 55 -8.03 13.08 -1.51
N LYS A 56 -8.92 12.43 -2.27
CA LYS A 56 -10.37 12.43 -1.98
C LYS A 56 -10.78 11.49 -0.84
N VAL A 57 -9.93 10.52 -0.49
CA VAL A 57 -10.19 9.53 0.57
C VAL A 57 -9.78 10.09 1.94
N PHE A 58 -8.79 10.98 1.96
CA PHE A 58 -8.37 11.71 3.15
C PHE A 58 -9.18 13.00 3.30
N VAL A 59 -10.46 12.91 3.65
CA VAL A 59 -11.13 14.04 4.31
C VAL A 59 -10.65 14.03 5.76
N PRO A 60 -9.90 15.05 6.23
CA PRO A 60 -9.60 15.16 7.65
C PRO A 60 -10.93 15.20 8.40
N ARG A 61 -11.18 14.24 9.29
CA ARG A 61 -12.29 14.36 10.23
C ARG A 61 -12.09 15.69 10.95
N LYS A 62 -13.03 16.63 10.79
CA LYS A 62 -13.02 17.89 11.55
C LYS A 62 -12.76 17.53 13.01
N PRO A 63 -11.81 18.20 13.70
CA PRO A 63 -11.74 18.09 15.14
C PRO A 63 -13.14 18.40 15.67
N VAL A 64 -13.71 17.49 16.46
CA VAL A 64 -14.91 17.82 17.23
C VAL A 64 -14.47 18.96 18.15
N ASP A 65 -14.97 20.17 17.89
CA ASP A 65 -14.81 21.32 18.77
C ASP A 65 -15.33 20.91 20.14
N THR A 66 -14.43 20.43 21.00
CA THR A 66 -14.74 20.12 22.39
C THR A 66 -14.58 21.42 23.15
N THR A 67 -15.50 22.36 22.91
CA THR A 67 -15.67 23.52 23.78
C THR A 67 -16.48 23.08 24.99
N SER A 68 -15.84 22.31 25.88
CA SER A 68 -16.32 22.15 27.24
C SER A 68 -16.10 23.49 27.95
N ALA A 69 -17.10 24.36 27.89
CA ALA A 69 -17.17 25.53 28.74
C ALA A 69 -17.20 25.05 30.20
N VAL A 70 -16.08 25.21 30.91
CA VAL A 70 -16.05 25.05 32.36
C VAL A 70 -16.75 26.27 32.96
N PRO A 71 -17.84 26.13 33.73
CA PRO A 71 -18.46 27.28 34.37
C PRO A 71 -17.57 27.73 35.53
N THR A 72 -17.01 28.94 35.40
CA THR A 72 -16.36 29.65 36.51
C THR A 72 -17.42 30.05 37.52
N GLN A 73 -17.39 29.45 38.72
CA GLN A 73 -18.17 29.91 39.87
C GLN A 73 -17.39 31.03 40.58
N PHE A 74 -18.05 32.17 40.76
CA PHE A 74 -17.68 33.24 41.68
C PHE A 74 -18.22 32.94 43.08
#